data_AF-A0A815DR15-F1
#
_entry.id   AF-A0A815DR15-F1
#
_cell.length_a   1.000
_cell.length_b   1.000
_cell.length_c   1.000
_cell.angle_alpha   90.00
_cell.angle_beta   90.00
_cell.angle_gamma   90.00
#
_symmetry.space_group_name_H-M   'P 1'
#
loop_
_entity.id
_entity.type
_entity.pdbx_description
1 polymer ?
#
loop_
_entity_poly.entity_id
_entity_poly.type
_entity_poly.pdbx_seq_one_letter_code
_entity_poly.pdbx_strand_id
1 'polypeptide(L)'
;MSEPPIPSARRALLFAKYRPLLTTPFFFGFSTHVLSPNLFTRLLGPRIDLPISNILLFGSHVGVTSYLYTSKHLRKADKFERLLYSVYGSAMFNFGTVLVMSLVRSIFPDNETLRLGIGLSTGAALLFISRKYVNYIDQVFDTVRFRAMPRS
;
A
#
# COMPACT_ATOMS: atom_id res chain seq x y z
N MET A 1 -34.48 -17.11 -18.24
CA MET A 1 -33.06 -17.50 -18.34
C MET A 1 -32.38 -16.98 -17.09
N SER A 2 -32.32 -17.80 -16.03
CA SER A 2 -31.77 -17.43 -14.73
C SER A 2 -30.25 -17.60 -14.72
N GLU A 3 -29.52 -16.53 -14.40
CA GLU A 3 -28.08 -16.60 -14.16
C GLU A 3 -27.76 -17.62 -13.06
N PRO A 4 -26.72 -18.46 -13.22
CA PRO A 4 -26.30 -19.37 -12.18
C PRO A 4 -25.67 -18.58 -11.00
N PRO A 5 -25.99 -18.93 -9.74
CA PRO A 5 -25.46 -18.25 -8.57
C PRO A 5 -23.95 -18.50 -8.46
N ILE A 6 -23.16 -17.43 -8.57
CA ILE A 6 -21.70 -17.48 -8.42
C ILE A 6 -21.38 -17.99 -7.00
N PRO A 7 -20.60 -19.08 -6.84
CA PRO A 7 -20.28 -19.64 -5.53
C PRO A 7 -19.62 -18.57 -4.65
N SER A 8 -20.14 -18.38 -3.44
CA SER A 8 -19.64 -17.42 -2.43
C SER A 8 -18.12 -17.54 -2.19
N ALA A 9 -17.58 -18.76 -2.32
CA ALA A 9 -16.15 -19.06 -2.27
C ALA A 9 -15.33 -18.34 -3.35
N ARG A 10 -15.83 -18.22 -4.59
CA ARG A 10 -15.12 -17.57 -5.71
C ARG A 10 -15.07 -16.06 -5.50
N ARG A 11 -16.14 -15.45 -5.00
CA ARG A 11 -16.17 -14.03 -4.60
C ARG A 11 -15.19 -13.76 -3.48
N ALA A 12 -15.16 -14.58 -2.42
CA ALA A 12 -14.19 -14.44 -1.33
C ALA A 12 -12.73 -14.57 -1.80
N LEU A 13 -12.45 -15.44 -2.77
CA LEU A 13 -11.13 -15.62 -3.36
C LEU A 13 -10.74 -14.43 -4.25
N LEU A 14 -11.69 -13.88 -5.01
CA LEU A 14 -11.51 -12.64 -5.77
C LEU A 14 -11.26 -11.47 -4.79
N PHE A 15 -12.09 -11.27 -3.76
CA PHE A 15 -11.85 -10.23 -2.75
C PHE A 15 -10.52 -10.43 -1.99
N ALA A 16 -10.07 -11.67 -1.76
CA ALA A 16 -8.75 -11.96 -1.21
C ALA A 16 -7.60 -11.63 -2.17
N LYS A 17 -7.80 -11.88 -3.47
CA LYS A 17 -6.82 -11.62 -4.54
C LYS A 17 -6.76 -10.14 -4.96
N TYR A 18 -7.88 -9.42 -4.89
CA TYR A 18 -8.04 -8.00 -5.24
C TYR A 18 -7.85 -7.03 -4.06
N ARG A 19 -7.79 -7.52 -2.81
CA ARG A 19 -7.57 -6.70 -1.60
C ARG A 19 -6.35 -5.75 -1.66
N PRO A 20 -5.18 -6.14 -2.20
CA PRO A 20 -4.03 -5.24 -2.33
C PRO A 20 -4.05 -4.42 -3.64
N LEU A 21 -5.02 -4.63 -4.52
CA LEU A 21 -5.03 -3.99 -5.84
C LEU A 21 -5.47 -2.53 -5.78
N LEU A 22 -6.25 -2.12 -4.77
CA LEU A 22 -6.66 -0.74 -4.57
C LEU A 22 -5.49 0.17 -4.18
N THR A 23 -4.52 -0.32 -3.40
CA THR A 23 -3.37 0.48 -2.93
C THR A 23 -2.34 0.72 -4.04
N THR A 24 -2.16 -0.27 -4.90
CA THR A 24 -1.06 -0.34 -5.88
C THR A 24 -1.05 0.86 -6.86
N PRO A 25 -2.12 1.18 -7.59
CA PRO A 25 -2.08 2.25 -8.61
C PRO A 25 -1.88 3.65 -7.99
N PHE A 26 -2.49 3.92 -6.84
CA PHE A 26 -2.32 5.20 -6.13
C PHE A 26 -0.89 5.36 -5.60
N PHE A 27 -0.32 4.29 -5.05
CA PHE A 27 1.06 4.31 -4.56
C PHE A 27 2.09 4.47 -5.69
N PHE A 28 1.91 3.79 -6.82
CA PHE A 28 2.80 3.96 -7.97
C PHE A 28 2.71 5.36 -8.56
N GLY A 29 1.49 5.90 -8.73
CA GLY A 29 1.29 7.28 -9.16
C GLY A 29 2.00 8.27 -8.25
N PHE A 30 1.83 8.12 -6.93
CA PHE A 30 2.51 8.94 -5.93
C PHE A 30 4.05 8.82 -6.01
N SER A 31 4.58 7.60 -6.10
CA SER A 31 6.02 7.34 -6.23
C SER A 31 6.63 8.05 -7.45
N THR A 32 5.95 7.96 -8.59
CA THR A 32 6.40 8.62 -9.83
C THR A 32 6.31 10.13 -9.75
N HIS A 33 5.31 10.66 -9.05
CA HIS A 33 5.14 12.11 -8.82
C HIS A 33 6.31 12.69 -8.01
N VAL A 34 6.70 12.02 -6.92
CA VAL A 34 7.80 12.47 -6.05
C VAL A 34 9.13 12.57 -6.80
N LEU A 35 9.40 11.65 -7.72
CA LEU A 35 10.67 11.59 -8.47
C LEU A 35 10.67 12.40 -9.77
N SER A 36 9.53 12.52 -10.44
CA SER A 36 9.37 13.26 -11.69
C SER A 36 8.15 14.18 -11.64
N PRO A 37 8.18 15.28 -10.86
CA PRO A 37 7.04 16.19 -10.73
C PRO A 37 6.66 16.82 -12.08
N ASN A 38 7.67 17.12 -12.91
CA ASN A 38 7.48 17.70 -14.25
C ASN A 38 6.62 16.82 -15.19
N LEU A 39 6.54 15.50 -14.97
CA LEU A 39 5.70 14.62 -15.77
C LEU A 39 4.22 14.91 -15.55
N PHE A 40 3.81 15.09 -14.31
CA PHE A 40 2.43 15.40 -13.96
C PHE A 40 2.09 16.83 -14.34
N THR A 41 3.01 17.77 -14.14
CA THR A 41 2.86 19.14 -14.64
C THR A 41 2.67 19.18 -16.16
N ARG A 42 3.39 18.33 -16.92
CA ARG A 42 3.29 18.24 -18.39
C ARG A 42 2.02 17.54 -18.87
N LEU A 43 1.61 16.45 -18.23
CA LEU A 43 0.45 15.65 -18.67
C LEU A 43 -0.89 16.25 -18.23
N LEU A 44 -0.94 16.87 -17.05
CA LEU A 44 -2.19 17.28 -16.40
C LEU A 44 -2.27 18.79 -16.18
N GLY A 45 -1.18 19.52 -16.45
CA GLY A 45 -1.09 20.95 -16.31
C GLY A 45 -0.77 21.41 -14.88
N PRO A 46 -0.09 22.56 -14.71
CA PRO A 46 0.40 23.05 -13.42
C PRO A 46 -0.69 23.36 -12.39
N ARG A 47 -1.94 23.60 -12.82
CA ARG A 47 -3.06 23.86 -11.91
C ARG A 47 -3.61 22.60 -11.23
N ILE A 48 -3.39 21.43 -11.82
CA ILE A 48 -3.98 20.16 -11.37
C ILE A 48 -2.93 19.28 -10.65
N ASP A 49 -1.65 19.64 -10.72
CA ASP A 49 -0.53 18.89 -10.14
C ASP A 49 -0.63 18.72 -8.61
N LEU A 50 -0.88 19.82 -7.89
CA LEU A 50 -1.09 19.83 -6.43
C LEU A 50 -2.29 18.97 -5.96
N PRO A 51 -3.52 19.16 -6.48
CA PRO A 51 -4.67 18.38 -6.01
C PRO A 51 -4.54 16.88 -6.37
N ILE A 52 -3.94 16.52 -7.50
CA ILE A 52 -3.74 15.12 -7.88
C ILE A 52 -2.75 14.41 -6.95
N SER A 53 -1.66 15.08 -6.58
CA SER A 53 -0.68 14.53 -5.64
C SER A 53 -1.31 14.20 -4.29
N ASN A 54 -2.16 15.10 -3.79
CA ASN A 54 -2.89 14.90 -2.55
C ASN A 54 -3.94 13.80 -2.66
N ILE A 55 -4.63 13.68 -3.80
CA ILE A 55 -5.58 12.59 -4.05
C ILE A 55 -4.84 11.24 -4.13
N LEU A 56 -3.68 11.19 -4.78
CA LEU A 56 -2.85 9.99 -4.87
C LEU A 56 -2.34 9.57 -3.49
N LEU A 57 -1.85 10.52 -2.70
CA LEU A 57 -1.40 10.28 -1.34
C LEU A 57 -2.56 9.82 -0.44
N PHE A 58 -3.70 10.50 -0.49
CA PHE A 58 -4.88 10.13 0.30
C PHE A 58 -5.44 8.77 -0.10
N GLY A 59 -5.51 8.48 -1.40
CA GLY A 59 -5.92 7.16 -1.91
C GLY A 59 -4.97 6.06 -1.47
N SER A 60 -3.65 6.33 -1.46
CA SER A 60 -2.65 5.42 -0.90
C SER A 60 -2.88 5.19 0.60
N HIS A 61 -3.16 6.25 1.37
CA HIS A 61 -3.48 6.11 2.79
C HIS A 61 -4.70 5.21 3.03
N VAL A 62 -5.79 5.44 2.30
CA VAL A 62 -7.00 4.62 2.42
C VAL A 62 -6.72 3.17 2.06
N GLY A 63 -5.97 2.92 0.98
CA GLY A 63 -5.58 1.57 0.56
C GLY A 63 -4.75 0.84 1.61
N VAL A 64 -3.69 1.47 2.14
CA VAL A 64 -2.81 0.87 3.15
C VAL A 64 -3.56 0.68 4.47
N THR A 65 -4.34 1.66 4.91
CA THR A 65 -5.15 1.55 6.13
C THR A 65 -6.14 0.40 6.01
N SER A 66 -6.83 0.25 4.87
CA SER A 66 -7.74 -0.86 4.63
C SER A 66 -7.01 -2.22 4.66
N TYR A 67 -5.83 -2.30 4.04
CA TYR A 67 -5.00 -3.51 4.07
C TYR A 67 -4.58 -3.88 5.50
N LEU A 68 -4.00 -2.94 6.25
CA LEU A 68 -3.57 -3.15 7.63
C LEU A 68 -4.75 -3.46 8.54
N TYR A 69 -5.87 -2.75 8.38
CA TYR A 69 -7.08 -3.00 9.16
C TYR A 69 -7.51 -4.44 9.02
N THR A 70 -7.47 -5.04 7.82
CA THR A 70 -7.85 -6.45 7.64
C THR A 70 -6.80 -7.49 8.05
N SER A 71 -5.62 -7.07 8.50
CA SER A 71 -4.51 -7.97 8.85
C SER A 71 -4.79 -8.78 10.11
N LYS A 72 -4.24 -10.00 10.19
CA LYS A 72 -4.57 -10.94 11.27
C LYS A 72 -4.02 -10.47 12.62
N HIS A 73 -2.83 -9.89 12.64
CA HIS A 73 -2.18 -9.41 13.86
C HIS A 73 -2.94 -8.27 14.56
N LEU A 74 -3.73 -7.47 13.83
CA LEU A 74 -4.54 -6.39 14.41
C LEU A 74 -5.97 -6.81 14.78
N ARG A 75 -6.40 -8.03 14.45
CA ARG A 75 -7.80 -8.49 14.72
C ARG A 75 -8.17 -8.62 16.19
N LYS A 76 -7.18 -8.69 17.09
CA LYS A 76 -7.41 -8.79 18.54
C LYS A 76 -7.63 -7.42 19.22
N ALA A 77 -7.19 -6.34 18.59
CA ALA A 77 -7.40 -4.99 19.12
C ALA A 77 -8.87 -4.58 19.01
N ASP A 78 -9.32 -3.67 19.87
CA ASP A 78 -10.66 -3.11 19.74
C ASP A 78 -10.83 -2.37 18.40
N LYS A 79 -12.06 -2.19 17.92
CA LYS A 79 -12.34 -1.59 16.60
C LYS A 79 -11.69 -0.22 16.45
N PHE A 80 -11.71 0.60 17.50
CA PHE A 80 -11.13 1.95 17.47
C PHE A 80 -9.60 1.88 17.45
N GLU A 81 -8.99 1.09 18.33
CA GLU A 81 -7.53 0.90 18.37
C GLU A 81 -7.00 0.30 17.08
N ARG A 82 -7.70 -0.69 16.52
CA ARG A 82 -7.40 -1.31 15.23
C ARG A 82 -7.39 -0.29 14.11
N LEU A 83 -8.34 0.65 14.10
CA LEU A 83 -8.36 1.75 13.14
C LEU A 83 -7.14 2.66 13.35
N LEU A 84 -6.87 3.09 14.58
CA LEU A 84 -5.73 3.95 14.90
C LEU A 84 -4.39 3.33 14.49
N TYR A 85 -4.15 2.05 14.82
CA TYR A 85 -2.94 1.34 14.44
C TYR A 85 -2.80 1.20 12.92
N SER A 86 -3.91 0.98 12.22
CA SER A 86 -3.91 0.88 10.76
C SER A 86 -3.61 2.23 10.10
N VAL A 87 -4.19 3.32 10.60
CA VAL A 87 -3.90 4.69 10.14
C VAL A 87 -2.45 5.06 10.43
N TYR A 88 -1.95 4.74 11.62
CA TYR A 88 -0.56 4.98 11.99
C TYR A 88 0.42 4.22 11.09
N GLY A 89 0.21 2.92 10.86
CA GLY A 89 1.04 2.12 9.95
C GLY A 89 0.97 2.61 8.51
N SER A 90 -0.19 3.10 8.07
CA SER A 90 -0.37 3.75 6.77
C SER A 90 0.42 5.06 6.67
N ALA A 91 0.44 5.88 7.70
CA ALA A 91 1.25 7.09 7.77
C ALA A 91 2.74 6.78 7.74
N MET A 92 3.21 5.83 8.54
CA MET A 92 4.61 5.38 8.53
C MET A 92 5.05 4.91 7.15
N PHE A 93 4.23 4.10 6.47
CA PHE A 93 4.57 3.56 5.16
C PHE A 93 4.62 4.65 4.08
N ASN A 94 3.60 5.51 4.00
CA ASN A 94 3.55 6.56 2.98
C ASN A 94 4.65 7.61 3.18
N PHE A 95 4.80 8.15 4.39
CA PHE A 95 5.85 9.13 4.67
C PHE A 95 7.25 8.52 4.63
N GLY A 96 7.43 7.29 5.10
CA GLY A 96 8.69 6.56 4.97
C GLY A 96 9.09 6.37 3.50
N THR A 97 8.13 6.07 2.63
CA THR A 97 8.36 5.98 1.18
C THR A 97 8.83 7.31 0.60
N VAL A 98 8.18 8.44 0.96
CA VAL A 98 8.61 9.77 0.50
C VAL A 98 10.07 10.02 0.88
N LEU A 99 10.44 9.75 2.13
CA LEU A 99 11.80 9.94 2.61
C LEU A 99 12.81 9.10 1.81
N VAL A 100 12.51 7.82 1.57
CA VAL A 100 13.36 6.96 0.74
C VAL A 100 13.47 7.50 -0.69
N MET A 101 12.35 7.94 -1.28
CA MET A 101 12.33 8.48 -2.64
C MET A 101 13.09 9.81 -2.74
N SER A 102 13.01 10.67 -1.73
CA SER A 102 13.79 11.91 -1.65
C SER A 102 15.29 11.64 -1.57
N LEU A 103 15.71 10.63 -0.78
CA LEU A 103 17.11 10.20 -0.71
C LEU A 103 17.58 9.59 -2.03
N VAL A 104 16.77 8.75 -2.67
CA VAL A 104 17.07 8.21 -4.00
C VAL A 104 17.22 9.37 -5.00
N ARG A 105 16.30 10.34 -4.99
CA ARG A 105 16.35 11.51 -5.86
C ARG A 105 17.63 12.34 -5.68
N SER A 106 18.16 12.46 -4.46
CA SER A 106 19.37 13.25 -4.21
C SER A 106 20.65 12.57 -4.69
N ILE A 107 20.63 11.24 -4.85
CA ILE A 107 21.78 10.45 -5.33
C ILE A 107 21.84 10.43 -6.86
N PHE A 108 20.69 10.44 -7.55
CA PHE A 108 20.63 10.27 -9.01
C PHE A 108 20.48 11.59 -9.79
N PRO A 109 21.20 11.74 -10.94
CA PRO A 109 21.16 12.95 -11.77
C PRO A 109 19.77 13.22 -12.38
N ASP A 110 19.56 14.46 -12.87
CA ASP A 110 18.28 14.98 -13.41
C ASP A 110 17.84 14.39 -14.77
N ASN A 111 18.01 13.08 -14.99
CA ASN A 111 17.45 12.39 -16.15
C ASN A 111 16.03 11.89 -15.83
N GLU A 112 15.03 12.47 -16.50
CA GLU A 112 13.60 12.23 -16.28
C GLU A 112 13.19 10.75 -16.50
N THR A 113 13.74 10.10 -17.53
CA THR A 113 13.43 8.69 -17.85
C THR A 113 14.05 7.75 -16.82
N LEU A 114 15.28 8.04 -16.39
CA LEU A 114 15.96 7.26 -15.36
C LEU A 114 15.24 7.38 -14.02
N ARG A 115 14.82 8.59 -13.63
CA ARG A 115 14.08 8.85 -12.38
C ARG A 115 12.72 8.16 -12.35
N LEU A 116 12.00 8.11 -13.46
CA LEU A 116 10.78 7.32 -13.57
C LEU A 116 11.04 5.84 -13.34
N GLY A 117 12.02 5.27 -14.03
CA GLY A 117 12.37 3.85 -13.90
C GLY A 117 12.74 3.50 -12.45
N ILE A 118 13.56 4.34 -11.83
CA ILE A 118 13.99 4.19 -10.43
C ILE A 118 12.81 4.36 -9.47
N GLY A 119 11.89 5.29 -9.73
CA GLY A 119 10.72 5.49 -8.88
C GLY A 119 9.73 4.34 -8.93
N LEU A 120 9.53 3.78 -10.12
CA LEU A 120 8.74 2.56 -10.29
C LEU A 120 9.43 1.38 -9.60
N SER A 121 10.74 1.17 -9.80
CA SER A 121 11.45 0.04 -9.20
C SER A 121 11.52 0.12 -7.68
N THR A 122 11.86 1.30 -7.14
CA THR A 122 11.94 1.53 -5.69
C THR A 122 10.56 1.42 -5.05
N GLY A 123 9.52 1.94 -5.71
CA GLY A 123 8.14 1.84 -5.23
C GLY A 123 7.68 0.39 -5.20
N ALA A 124 7.94 -0.37 -6.27
CA ALA A 124 7.63 -1.80 -6.33
C ALA A 124 8.36 -2.58 -5.23
N ALA A 125 9.64 -2.29 -5.01
CA ALA A 125 10.46 -2.94 -3.99
C ALA A 125 9.90 -2.67 -2.58
N LEU A 126 9.59 -1.41 -2.25
CA LEU A 126 9.03 -1.03 -0.95
C LEU A 126 7.68 -1.71 -0.71
N LEU A 127 6.76 -1.68 -1.69
CA LEU A 127 5.47 -2.39 -1.57
C LEU A 127 5.66 -3.89 -1.33
N PHE A 128 6.58 -4.50 -2.06
CA PHE A 128 6.85 -5.93 -1.94
C PHE A 128 7.42 -6.30 -0.58
N ILE A 129 8.39 -5.52 -0.09
CA ILE A 129 9.01 -5.70 1.23
C ILE A 129 7.95 -5.50 2.33
N SER A 130 7.16 -4.43 2.27
CA SER A 130 6.12 -4.14 3.26
C SER A 130 5.06 -5.25 3.30
N ARG A 131 4.64 -5.78 2.15
CA ARG A 131 3.73 -6.93 2.08
C ARG A 131 4.34 -8.19 2.71
N LYS A 132 5.62 -8.47 2.42
CA LYS A 132 6.33 -9.60 3.04
C LYS A 132 6.43 -9.44 4.55
N TYR A 133 6.73 -8.23 5.03
CA TYR A 133 6.82 -7.91 6.45
C TYR A 133 5.49 -8.13 7.18
N VAL A 134 4.39 -7.59 6.65
CA VAL A 134 3.05 -7.79 7.24
C VAL A 134 2.66 -9.27 7.26
N ASN A 135 2.91 -9.99 6.15
CA ASN A 135 2.64 -11.43 6.10
C ASN A 135 3.47 -12.23 7.11
N TYR A 136 4.73 -11.86 7.33
CA TYR A 136 5.59 -12.49 8.32
C TYR A 136 5.03 -12.29 9.74
N ILE A 137 4.64 -11.07 10.09
CA ILE A 137 4.00 -10.78 11.39
C ILE A 137 2.72 -11.61 11.56
N ASP A 138 1.87 -11.67 10.53
CA ASP A 138 0.65 -12.47 10.55
C ASP A 138 0.93 -13.97 10.76
N GLN A 139 2.00 -14.51 10.16
CA GLN A 139 2.42 -15.90 10.37
C GLN A 139 2.94 -16.17 11.78
N VAL A 140 3.74 -15.25 12.32
CA VAL A 140 4.25 -15.34 13.71
C VAL A 140 3.08 -15.30 14.68
N PHE A 141 2.13 -14.40 14.48
CA PHE A 141 0.93 -14.28 15.30
C PHE A 141 0.08 -15.56 15.29
N ASP A 142 -0.13 -16.17 14.12
CA ASP A 142 -0.82 -17.46 14.00
C ASP A 142 -0.05 -18.56 14.76
N THR A 143 1.28 -18.61 14.62
CA THR A 143 2.13 -19.61 15.30
C THR A 143 2.05 -19.52 16.82
N VAL A 144 2.12 -18.31 17.38
CA VAL A 144 1.96 -18.09 18.84
C VAL A 144 0.57 -18.52 19.30
N ARG A 145 -0.47 -18.25 18.51
CA ARG A 145 -1.83 -18.69 18.82
C ARG A 145 -1.95 -20.23 18.87
N PHE A 146 -1.28 -20.96 17.98
CA PHE A 146 -1.27 -22.42 18.00
C PHE A 146 -0.56 -22.99 19.23
N ARG A 147 0.54 -22.36 19.69
CA ARG A 147 1.27 -22.81 20.89
C ARG A 147 0.52 -22.55 22.20
N ALA A 148 -0.37 -21.56 22.23
CA ALA A 148 -1.15 -21.20 23.42
C ALA A 148 -2.41 -22.07 23.62
N MET A 149 -2.74 -23.00 22.71
CA MET A 149 -3.84 -23.95 22.92
C MET A 149 -3.37 -25.11 23.80
N PRO A 150 -4.14 -25.50 24.83
CA PRO A 150 -3.82 -26.68 25.62
C PRO A 150 -3.87 -27.90 24.71
N ARG A 151 -2.80 -28.71 24.73
CA ARG A 151 -2.80 -30.04 24.11
C ARG A 151 -3.70 -30.93 24.96
N SER A 152 -4.96 -31.06 24.55
CA SER A 152 -5.89 -32.07 25.07
C SER A 152 -5.46 -33.46 24.61
#